data_AF-A0A656GPI8-F1
#
_entry.id   AF-A0A656GPI8-F1
#
_cell.length_a   1.000
_cell.length_b   1.000
_cell.length_c   1.000
_cell.angle_alpha   90.00
_cell.angle_beta   90.00
_cell.angle_gamma   90.00
#
_symmetry.space_group_name_H-M   'P 1'
#
loop_
_entity.id
_entity.type
_entity.pdbx_description
1 polymer ?
#
loop_
_entity_poly.entity_id
_entity_poly.type
_entity_poly.pdbx_seq_one_letter_code
_entity_poly.pdbx_strand_id
1 'polypeptide(L)'
;MTDFNPSAAHLAVLANLTDADLLAPLSFDDAVPAASVTLAPAVTNVLHFGGEQELPDLDELLAKADAIAAADSVADLPSRAPRIVGVPASENVSSNLRANGAQLSDALRLAVRAGVAEPIKTPDDLRYALRVFAAHALNSLIGNRWDLLAERERNAAVSAHDAWKDRVLSALQGEVAAIKAAEHLTDAEFKFVLELVDSDRAGMAQNLAGPKVAVPALVAGRSLNWRALADEWAEACGSRGAVTLDTGVDAAGSRSYSLTVQPGEGWVLSVHTDQQWIPLEASAAGTARALAEREQVMLTRSQAAKPAPYLGAVFPDKLRALL
;
A
#
# COMPACT_ATOMS: atom_id res chain seq x y z
N MET A 1 70.32 -4.95 8.19
CA MET A 1 70.12 -5.68 9.44
C MET A 1 71.19 -5.20 10.40
N THR A 2 70.84 -4.28 11.31
CA THR A 2 71.75 -3.83 12.36
C THR A 2 71.54 -4.73 13.57
N ASP A 3 72.54 -5.55 13.87
CA ASP A 3 72.55 -6.43 15.03
C ASP A 3 72.53 -5.60 16.32
N PHE A 4 71.46 -5.73 17.10
CA PHE A 4 71.40 -5.21 18.46
C PHE A 4 71.93 -6.30 19.40
N ASN A 5 73.17 -6.15 19.85
CA ASN A 5 73.76 -7.08 20.81
C ASN A 5 73.82 -6.39 22.19
N PRO A 6 72.87 -6.65 23.11
CA PRO A 6 72.82 -5.99 24.40
C PRO A 6 74.07 -6.34 25.22
N SER A 7 74.67 -5.35 25.87
CA SER A 7 75.83 -5.56 26.73
C SER A 7 75.47 -6.41 27.94
N ALA A 8 76.46 -7.12 28.52
CA ALA A 8 76.26 -7.93 29.72
C ALA A 8 75.70 -7.14 30.91
N ALA A 9 75.93 -5.83 30.97
CA ALA A 9 75.36 -4.93 31.96
C ALA A 9 73.85 -4.71 31.74
N HIS A 10 73.38 -4.59 30.49
CA HIS A 10 71.95 -4.47 30.18
C HIS A 10 71.17 -5.75 30.51
N LEU A 11 71.77 -6.92 30.28
CA LEU A 11 71.15 -8.19 30.63
C LEU A 11 71.09 -8.44 32.15
N ALA A 12 72.09 -7.97 32.90
CA ALA A 12 72.10 -8.06 34.36
C ALA A 12 71.07 -7.12 35.03
N VAL A 13 70.79 -5.96 34.43
CA VAL A 13 69.72 -5.05 34.89
C VAL A 13 68.34 -5.66 34.63
N LEU A 14 68.11 -6.22 33.44
CA LEU A 14 66.85 -6.91 33.11
C LEU A 14 66.59 -8.13 34.01
N ALA A 15 67.63 -8.86 34.41
CA ALA A 15 67.49 -10.04 35.27
C ALA A 15 67.14 -9.71 36.73
N ASN A 16 67.32 -8.46 37.16
CA ASN A 16 67.07 -8.01 38.54
C ASN A 16 65.83 -7.13 38.69
N LEU A 17 65.03 -6.94 37.63
CA LEU A 17 63.76 -6.23 37.72
C LEU A 17 62.74 -7.12 38.45
N THR A 18 62.09 -6.56 39.48
CA THR A 18 60.98 -7.22 40.14
C THR A 18 59.66 -6.88 39.43
N ASP A 19 58.61 -7.69 39.61
CA ASP A 19 57.28 -7.41 39.02
C ASP A 19 56.72 -6.04 39.48
N ALA A 20 57.18 -5.53 40.63
CA ALA A 20 56.84 -4.20 41.12
C ALA A 20 57.49 -3.08 40.27
N ASP A 21 58.69 -3.30 39.73
CA ASP A 21 59.41 -2.32 38.91
C ASP A 21 58.84 -2.22 37.48
N LEU A 22 58.29 -3.32 36.96
CA LEU A 22 57.62 -3.33 35.63
C LEU A 22 56.25 -2.64 35.65
N LEU A 23 55.62 -2.56 36.82
CA LEU A 23 54.31 -1.94 37.01
C LEU A 23 54.38 -0.54 37.64
N ALA A 24 55.58 -0.06 37.95
CA ALA A 24 55.78 1.30 38.42
C ALA A 24 55.47 2.30 37.29
N PRO A 25 54.66 3.34 37.55
CA PRO A 25 54.39 4.38 36.57
C PRO A 25 55.70 5.10 36.22
N LEU A 26 55.97 5.27 34.93
CA LEU A 26 57.17 5.96 34.42
C LEU A 26 57.19 7.41 34.93
N SER A 27 57.95 7.66 35.99
CA SER A 27 58.27 9.01 36.45
C SER A 27 59.56 9.46 35.76
N PHE A 28 59.42 10.42 34.85
CA PHE A 28 60.55 11.15 34.29
C PHE A 28 60.80 12.35 35.20
N ASP A 29 61.60 12.14 36.25
CA ASP A 29 62.03 13.23 37.12
C ASP A 29 63.46 13.61 36.74
N ASP A 30 63.57 14.50 35.76
CA ASP A 30 64.77 15.32 35.56
C ASP A 30 64.31 16.74 35.21
N ALA A 31 64.52 17.63 36.17
CA ALA A 31 64.04 19.00 36.17
C ALA A 31 64.73 19.85 35.10
N VAL A 32 63.95 20.35 34.14
CA VAL A 32 64.21 21.59 33.40
C VAL A 32 62.99 22.47 33.59
N PRO A 33 63.11 23.78 33.94
CA PRO A 33 61.94 24.62 34.22
C PRO A 33 61.20 24.88 32.90
N ALA A 34 60.21 24.04 32.61
CA ALA A 34 59.26 24.28 31.54
C ALA A 34 58.43 25.49 31.94
N ALA A 35 58.43 26.51 31.08
CA ALA A 35 57.41 27.54 31.08
C ALA A 35 56.04 26.84 31.26
N SER A 36 55.26 27.31 32.23
CA SER A 36 53.93 26.80 32.50
C SER A 36 53.09 26.87 31.23
N VAL A 37 53.03 25.77 30.49
CA VAL A 37 52.00 25.53 29.48
C VAL A 37 50.74 25.34 30.30
N THR A 38 49.96 26.41 30.43
CA THR A 38 48.56 26.32 30.80
C THR A 38 47.89 25.46 29.73
N LEU A 39 47.85 24.15 29.95
CA LEU A 39 46.95 23.27 29.23
C LEU A 39 45.55 23.83 29.50
N ALA A 40 44.92 24.37 28.45
CA ALA A 40 43.50 24.71 28.49
C ALA A 40 42.74 23.50 29.04
N PRO A 41 41.75 23.70 29.93
CA PRO A 41 41.01 22.59 30.50
C PRO A 41 40.48 21.73 29.36
N ALA A 42 40.77 20.43 29.40
CA ALA A 42 40.23 19.47 28.45
C ALA A 42 38.70 19.60 28.49
N VAL A 43 38.12 20.16 27.43
CA VAL A 43 36.67 20.19 27.24
C VAL A 43 36.23 18.74 27.22
N THR A 44 35.79 18.26 28.38
CA THR A 44 35.32 16.90 28.54
C THR A 44 33.95 16.89 27.88
N ASN A 45 33.90 16.57 26.58
CA ASN A 45 32.67 16.31 25.86
C ASN A 45 32.03 15.06 26.46
N VAL A 46 31.34 15.21 27.59
CA VAL A 46 30.52 14.15 28.18
C VAL A 46 29.38 13.91 27.21
N LEU A 47 29.53 12.90 26.35
CA LEU A 47 28.42 12.28 25.65
C LEU A 47 27.49 11.73 26.73
N HIS A 48 26.41 12.45 27.01
CA HIS A 48 25.39 11.98 27.93
C HIS A 48 24.70 10.78 27.28
N PHE A 49 25.02 9.59 27.78
CA PHE A 49 24.32 8.36 27.42
C PHE A 49 23.30 8.05 28.51
N GLY A 50 22.02 8.06 28.15
CA GLY A 50 20.93 7.64 29.02
C GLY A 50 20.05 8.80 29.51
N GLY A 51 18.99 9.08 28.75
CA GLY A 51 17.91 9.99 29.10
C GLY A 51 17.05 10.27 27.86
N GLU A 52 15.73 10.34 28.03
CA GLU A 52 14.85 10.98 27.03
C GLU A 52 15.21 12.47 27.01
N GLN A 53 16.25 12.82 26.26
CA GLN A 53 16.68 14.21 26.10
C GLN A 53 15.78 14.86 25.05
N GLU A 54 15.15 15.96 25.44
CA GLU A 54 14.41 16.82 24.52
C GLU A 54 15.36 17.35 23.44
N LEU A 55 14.90 17.28 22.20
CA LEU A 55 15.66 17.76 21.06
C LEU A 55 15.65 19.30 21.09
N PRO A 56 16.81 19.98 21.03
CA PRO A 56 16.82 21.43 20.90
C PRO A 56 16.09 21.88 19.64
N ASP A 57 15.46 23.05 19.70
CA ASP A 57 14.77 23.63 18.55
C ASP A 57 15.73 23.82 17.37
N LEU A 58 15.17 23.77 16.15
CA LEU A 58 15.96 23.88 14.92
C LEU A 58 16.77 25.20 14.89
N ASP A 59 16.17 26.29 15.35
CA ASP A 59 16.82 27.60 15.38
C ASP A 59 18.03 27.62 16.32
N GLU A 60 17.96 26.92 17.46
CA GLU A 60 19.09 26.78 18.38
C GLU A 60 20.23 25.95 17.77
N LEU A 61 19.89 24.90 17.01
CA LEU A 61 20.88 24.07 16.32
C LEU A 61 21.57 24.86 15.19
N LEU A 62 20.83 25.69 14.46
CA LEU A 62 21.38 26.56 13.42
C LEU A 62 22.27 27.66 14.02
N ALA A 63 21.88 28.27 15.13
CA ALA A 63 22.70 29.25 15.83
C ALA A 63 24.04 28.64 16.32
N LYS A 64 24.01 27.39 16.81
CA LYS A 64 25.25 26.66 17.16
C LYS A 64 26.13 26.39 15.95
N ALA A 65 25.55 26.15 14.77
CA ALA A 65 26.32 25.97 13.55
C ALA A 65 27.06 27.26 13.14
N ASP A 66 26.39 28.41 13.23
CA ASP A 66 27.02 29.71 12.98
C ASP A 66 28.14 30.02 13.99
N ALA A 67 27.94 29.66 15.27
CA ALA A 67 28.97 29.77 16.30
C ALA A 67 30.20 28.88 16.03
N ILE A 68 30.02 27.67 15.47
CA ILE A 68 31.14 26.80 15.06
C ILE A 68 31.95 27.45 13.94
N ALA A 69 31.29 28.09 12.98
CA ALA A 69 31.96 28.77 11.88
C ALA A 69 32.74 30.03 12.33
N ALA A 70 32.31 30.65 13.42
CA ALA A 70 32.96 31.83 14.01
C ALA A 70 34.04 31.49 15.06
N ALA A 71 34.28 30.21 15.37
CA ALA A 71 35.24 29.81 16.38
C ALA A 71 36.69 29.91 15.86
N ASP A 72 37.52 30.69 16.56
CA ASP A 72 38.93 30.90 16.19
C ASP A 72 39.87 29.85 16.81
N SER A 73 39.42 29.13 17.84
CA SER A 73 40.20 28.09 18.51
C SER A 73 39.37 26.88 18.92
N VAL A 74 40.04 25.75 19.20
CA VAL A 74 39.39 24.52 19.69
C VAL A 74 38.65 24.74 21.01
N ALA A 75 39.11 25.69 21.84
CA ALA A 75 38.47 26.01 23.11
C ALA A 75 37.14 26.77 22.93
N ASP A 76 36.93 27.42 21.78
CA ASP A 76 35.74 28.22 21.46
C ASP A 76 34.61 27.36 20.84
N LEU A 77 34.88 26.09 20.55
CA LEU A 77 33.89 25.19 19.94
C LEU A 77 32.79 24.84 20.96
N PRO A 78 31.50 24.96 20.57
CA PRO A 78 30.40 24.59 21.44
C PRO A 78 30.39 23.07 21.73
N SER A 79 29.82 22.71 22.88
CA SER A 79 29.61 21.31 23.26
C SER A 79 28.82 20.55 22.19
N ARG A 80 29.17 19.28 21.97
CA ARG A 80 28.45 18.43 21.00
C ARG A 80 26.95 18.32 21.34
N ALA A 81 26.12 18.36 20.31
CA ALA A 81 24.69 18.12 20.44
C ALA A 81 24.41 16.70 20.99
N PRO A 82 23.31 16.52 21.76
CA PRO A 82 22.97 15.24 22.34
C PRO A 82 22.67 14.18 21.26
N ARG A 83 22.91 12.92 21.60
CA ARG A 83 22.54 11.80 20.72
C ARG A 83 21.07 11.47 20.92
N ILE A 84 20.28 11.59 19.86
CA ILE A 84 18.88 11.16 19.85
C ILE A 84 18.85 9.63 19.85
N VAL A 85 18.19 9.02 20.84
CA VAL A 85 18.04 7.55 20.98
C VAL A 85 16.58 7.11 20.80
N GLY A 86 15.65 8.06 20.77
CA GLY A 86 14.22 7.82 20.58
C GLY A 86 13.46 9.15 20.56
N VAL A 87 12.13 9.07 20.45
CA VAL A 87 11.27 10.25 20.55
C VAL A 87 10.57 10.24 21.92
N PRO A 88 10.72 11.30 22.75
CA PRO A 88 10.04 11.39 24.03
C PRO A 88 8.52 11.24 23.92
N ALA A 89 7.88 10.77 25.00
CA ALA A 89 6.42 10.62 25.03
C ALA A 89 5.68 11.97 24.96
N SER A 90 6.31 13.06 25.41
CA SER A 90 5.79 14.43 25.35
C SER A 90 5.65 14.98 23.93
N GLU A 91 6.36 14.40 22.95
CA GLU A 91 6.36 14.85 21.56
C GLU A 91 5.11 14.37 20.80
N ASN A 92 4.46 15.31 20.10
CA ASN A 92 3.27 15.04 19.33
C ASN A 92 3.61 14.49 17.93
N VAL A 93 4.11 13.26 17.91
CA VAL A 93 4.44 12.52 16.68
C VAL A 93 3.58 11.27 16.51
N SER A 94 3.56 10.73 15.29
CA SER A 94 2.90 9.46 14.99
C SER A 94 3.50 8.31 15.81
N SER A 95 2.68 7.32 16.15
CA SER A 95 3.12 6.11 16.88
C SER A 95 4.26 5.38 16.18
N ASN A 96 4.20 5.30 14.84
CA ASN A 96 5.23 4.68 14.02
C ASN A 96 6.56 5.45 14.08
N LEU A 97 6.52 6.79 14.05
CA LEU A 97 7.74 7.59 14.19
C LEU A 97 8.32 7.46 15.60
N ARG A 98 7.47 7.41 16.63
CA ARG A 98 7.89 7.19 18.02
C ARG A 98 8.58 5.84 18.19
N ALA A 99 8.00 4.77 17.66
CA ALA A 99 8.56 3.42 17.73
C ALA A 99 9.88 3.25 16.96
N ASN A 100 10.06 3.99 15.86
CA ASN A 100 11.23 3.86 14.97
C ASN A 100 12.20 5.05 15.05
N GLY A 101 12.00 5.98 15.99
CA GLY A 101 12.80 7.21 16.07
C GLY A 101 14.30 6.97 16.24
N ALA A 102 14.67 5.91 16.96
CA ALA A 102 16.05 5.45 17.09
C ALA A 102 16.67 5.08 15.73
N GLN A 103 15.93 4.34 14.90
CA GLN A 103 16.38 3.89 13.59
C GLN A 103 16.56 5.09 12.63
N LEU A 104 15.64 6.06 12.68
CA LEU A 104 15.78 7.30 11.91
C LEU A 104 17.05 8.07 12.33
N SER A 105 17.30 8.21 13.63
CA SER A 105 18.50 8.88 14.13
C SER A 105 19.78 8.17 13.68
N ASP A 106 19.80 6.83 13.76
CA ASP A 106 20.96 6.04 13.35
C ASP A 106 21.19 6.10 11.84
N ALA A 107 20.13 6.08 11.02
CA ALA A 107 20.21 6.21 9.58
C ALA A 107 20.73 7.59 9.15
N LEU A 108 20.24 8.68 9.76
CA LEU A 108 20.73 10.03 9.50
C LEU A 108 22.19 10.19 9.93
N ARG A 109 22.57 9.61 11.07
CA ARG A 109 23.96 9.63 11.53
C ARG A 109 24.87 8.89 10.56
N LEU A 110 24.43 7.74 10.05
CA LEU A 110 25.16 7.00 9.03
C LEU A 110 25.27 7.80 7.73
N ALA A 111 24.18 8.41 7.27
CA ALA A 111 24.20 9.24 6.06
C ALA A 111 25.19 10.41 6.16
N VAL A 112 25.21 11.11 7.31
CA VAL A 112 26.14 12.22 7.58
C VAL A 112 27.60 11.75 7.72
N ARG A 113 27.83 10.55 8.28
CA ARG A 113 29.21 10.04 8.52
C ARG A 113 29.80 9.23 7.36
N ALA A 114 28.97 8.54 6.60
CA ALA A 114 29.40 7.51 5.65
C ALA A 114 29.01 7.78 4.18
N GLY A 115 28.10 8.73 3.91
CA GLY A 115 27.30 8.69 2.68
C GLY A 115 27.24 9.92 1.79
N VAL A 116 27.86 11.05 2.14
CA VAL A 116 28.05 12.16 1.20
C VAL A 116 29.54 12.27 0.99
N ALA A 117 30.01 12.30 -0.26
CA ALA A 117 31.43 12.22 -0.63
C ALA A 117 32.34 13.21 0.13
N GLU A 118 31.74 14.21 0.78
CA GLU A 118 32.37 15.16 1.68
C GLU A 118 31.48 15.35 2.94
N PRO A 119 32.07 15.39 4.15
CA PRO A 119 31.30 15.69 5.37
C PRO A 119 30.75 17.13 5.33
N ILE A 120 29.71 17.42 6.13
CA ILE A 120 29.19 18.78 6.34
C ILE A 120 30.32 19.65 6.92
N LYS A 121 30.69 20.72 6.22
CA LYS A 121 31.82 21.60 6.60
C LYS A 121 31.36 23.00 7.00
N THR A 122 30.26 23.47 6.42
CA THR A 122 29.77 24.83 6.62
C THR A 122 28.34 24.84 7.16
N PRO A 123 27.90 25.95 7.78
CA PRO A 123 26.49 26.13 8.16
C PRO A 123 25.54 26.03 6.97
N ASP A 124 25.97 26.44 5.77
CA ASP A 124 25.16 26.35 4.56
C ASP A 124 24.97 24.91 4.07
N ASP A 125 25.98 24.05 4.22
CA ASP A 125 25.85 22.61 3.96
C ASP A 125 24.79 21.97 4.88
N LEU A 126 24.77 22.37 6.17
CA LEU A 126 23.77 21.90 7.13
C LEU A 126 22.36 22.37 6.73
N ARG A 127 22.20 23.64 6.37
CA ARG A 127 20.92 24.19 5.89
C ARG A 127 20.44 23.48 4.64
N TYR A 128 21.33 23.18 3.69
CA TYR A 128 20.99 22.44 2.48
C TYR A 128 20.54 21.00 2.80
N ALA A 129 21.28 20.29 3.64
CA ALA A 129 20.92 18.93 4.07
C ALA A 129 19.54 18.87 4.75
N LEU A 130 19.24 19.86 5.62
CA LEU A 130 17.93 19.99 6.26
C LEU A 130 16.80 20.22 5.24
N ARG A 131 17.03 21.07 4.23
CA ARG A 131 16.05 21.30 3.14
C ARG A 131 15.79 20.03 2.33
N VAL A 132 16.83 19.26 2.00
CA VAL A 132 16.71 17.99 1.30
C VAL A 132 15.90 16.99 2.14
N PHE A 133 16.24 16.85 3.43
CA PHE A 133 15.48 15.97 4.33
C PHE A 133 14.01 16.39 4.44
N ALA A 134 13.75 17.69 4.62
CA ALA A 134 12.38 18.22 4.70
C ALA A 134 11.59 17.98 3.41
N ALA A 135 12.20 18.11 2.24
CA ALA A 135 11.55 17.82 0.96
C ALA A 135 11.13 16.34 0.84
N HIS A 136 12.00 15.41 1.23
CA HIS A 136 11.66 13.97 1.23
C HIS A 136 10.59 13.63 2.28
N ALA A 137 10.68 14.22 3.48
CA ALA A 137 9.67 14.05 4.52
C ALA A 137 8.30 14.58 4.08
N LEU A 138 8.26 15.74 3.41
CA LEU A 138 7.04 16.31 2.86
C LEU A 138 6.42 15.41 1.79
N ASN A 139 7.23 14.87 0.86
CA ASN A 139 6.76 13.93 -0.15
C ASN A 139 6.19 12.65 0.49
N SER A 140 6.81 12.14 1.55
CA SER A 140 6.27 11.00 2.31
C SER A 140 4.93 11.35 2.97
N LEU A 141 4.79 12.55 3.55
CA LEU A 141 3.53 13.01 4.13
C LEU A 141 2.42 13.14 3.07
N ILE A 142 2.74 13.70 1.90
CA ILE A 142 1.83 13.79 0.76
C ILE A 142 1.37 12.39 0.34
N GLY A 143 2.29 11.43 0.21
CA GLY A 143 1.98 10.04 -0.11
C GLY A 143 1.01 9.43 0.91
N ASN A 144 1.33 9.50 2.20
CA ASN A 144 0.46 9.00 3.26
C ASN A 144 -0.93 9.65 3.25
N ARG A 145 -1.00 10.96 2.98
CA ARG A 145 -2.28 11.67 2.90
C ARG A 145 -3.09 11.22 1.69
N TRP A 146 -2.44 11.04 0.55
CA TRP A 146 -3.07 10.54 -0.66
C TRP A 146 -3.63 9.14 -0.44
N ASP A 147 -2.87 8.22 0.16
CA ASP A 147 -3.32 6.86 0.46
C ASP A 147 -4.58 6.84 1.32
N LEU A 148 -4.59 7.63 2.40
CA LEU A 148 -5.74 7.75 3.30
C LEU A 148 -6.99 8.32 2.60
N LEU A 149 -6.81 9.32 1.73
CA LEU A 149 -7.92 9.89 0.97
C LEU A 149 -8.43 8.90 -0.06
N ALA A 150 -7.54 8.26 -0.81
CA ALA A 150 -7.88 7.25 -1.80
C ALA A 150 -8.58 6.03 -1.17
N GLU A 151 -8.20 5.62 0.04
CA GLU A 151 -8.89 4.56 0.78
C GLU A 151 -10.31 4.99 1.20
N ARG A 152 -10.48 6.22 1.70
CA ARG A 152 -11.80 6.75 2.04
C ARG A 152 -12.72 6.85 0.83
N GLU A 153 -12.21 7.36 -0.28
CA GLU A 153 -12.95 7.45 -1.54
C GLU A 153 -13.34 6.06 -2.06
N ARG A 154 -12.41 5.08 -2.00
CA ARG A 154 -12.71 3.67 -2.33
C ARG A 154 -13.81 3.10 -1.43
N ASN A 155 -13.73 3.31 -0.11
CA ASN A 155 -14.73 2.77 0.83
C ASN A 155 -16.11 3.43 0.64
N ALA A 156 -16.15 4.73 0.34
CA ALA A 156 -17.38 5.43 -0.01
C ALA A 156 -17.98 4.89 -1.31
N ALA A 157 -17.15 4.65 -2.33
CA ALA A 157 -17.58 4.04 -3.58
C ALA A 157 -18.13 2.61 -3.37
N VAL A 158 -17.44 1.76 -2.61
CA VAL A 158 -17.91 0.40 -2.29
C VAL A 158 -19.28 0.44 -1.61
N SER A 159 -19.43 1.29 -0.59
CA SER A 159 -20.70 1.45 0.13
C SER A 159 -21.83 1.92 -0.78
N ALA A 160 -21.54 2.84 -1.71
CA ALA A 160 -22.51 3.30 -2.70
C ALA A 160 -22.90 2.16 -3.66
N HIS A 161 -21.94 1.35 -4.11
CA HIS A 161 -22.22 0.22 -4.99
C HIS A 161 -23.00 -0.90 -4.28
N ASP A 162 -22.69 -1.22 -3.02
CA ASP A 162 -23.33 -2.34 -2.29
C ASP A 162 -24.85 -2.18 -2.18
N ALA A 163 -25.36 -0.94 -2.07
CA ALA A 163 -26.79 -0.65 -2.10
C ALA A 163 -27.50 -1.08 -3.41
N TRP A 164 -26.75 -1.13 -4.51
CA TRP A 164 -27.23 -1.56 -5.82
C TRP A 164 -26.95 -3.04 -6.10
N LYS A 165 -25.78 -3.54 -5.69
CA LYS A 165 -25.31 -4.89 -6.02
C LYS A 165 -26.33 -5.96 -5.66
N ASP A 166 -26.87 -5.92 -4.43
CA ASP A 166 -27.82 -6.94 -3.97
C ASP A 166 -29.13 -6.94 -4.78
N ARG A 167 -29.63 -5.74 -5.13
CA ARG A 167 -30.86 -5.58 -5.92
C ARG A 167 -30.68 -6.08 -7.34
N VAL A 168 -29.57 -5.66 -7.97
CA VAL A 168 -29.23 -6.05 -9.34
C VAL A 168 -28.93 -7.55 -9.42
N LEU A 169 -28.21 -8.11 -8.45
CA LEU A 169 -27.92 -9.53 -8.37
C LEU A 169 -29.20 -10.35 -8.19
N SER A 170 -30.12 -9.92 -7.33
CA SER A 170 -31.43 -10.59 -7.16
C SER A 170 -32.25 -10.57 -8.45
N ALA A 171 -32.26 -9.43 -9.16
CA ALA A 171 -32.94 -9.29 -10.44
C ALA A 171 -32.35 -10.21 -11.52
N LEU A 172 -31.01 -10.24 -11.64
CA LEU A 172 -30.29 -11.11 -12.58
C LEU A 172 -30.55 -12.60 -12.25
N GLN A 173 -30.50 -12.99 -10.98
CA GLN A 173 -30.80 -14.35 -10.54
C GLN A 173 -32.23 -14.77 -10.89
N GLY A 174 -33.20 -13.88 -10.74
CA GLY A 174 -34.58 -14.16 -11.11
C GLY A 174 -34.76 -14.36 -12.61
N GLU A 175 -34.11 -13.55 -13.46
CA GLU A 175 -34.19 -13.76 -14.91
C GLU A 175 -33.48 -15.04 -15.35
N VAL A 176 -32.29 -15.35 -14.79
CA VAL A 176 -31.62 -16.63 -15.05
C VAL A 176 -32.51 -17.80 -14.64
N ALA A 177 -33.20 -17.71 -13.50
CA ALA A 177 -34.12 -18.74 -13.04
C ALA A 177 -35.33 -18.87 -13.99
N ALA A 178 -35.84 -17.77 -14.54
CA ALA A 178 -36.94 -17.77 -15.51
C ALA A 178 -36.55 -18.44 -16.83
N ILE A 179 -35.36 -18.11 -17.35
CA ILE A 179 -34.85 -18.71 -18.59
C ILE A 179 -34.62 -20.21 -18.40
N LYS A 180 -33.98 -20.62 -17.29
CA LYS A 180 -33.78 -22.06 -16.97
C LYS A 180 -35.11 -22.79 -16.75
N ALA A 181 -36.12 -22.14 -16.18
CA ALA A 181 -37.44 -22.73 -15.99
C ALA A 181 -38.13 -23.01 -17.34
N ALA A 182 -37.98 -22.11 -18.31
CA ALA A 182 -38.53 -22.29 -19.67
C ALA A 182 -37.91 -23.47 -20.43
N GLU A 183 -36.72 -23.94 -20.06
CA GLU A 183 -36.13 -25.17 -20.63
C GLU A 183 -36.80 -26.46 -20.12
N HIS A 184 -37.59 -26.38 -19.05
CA HIS A 184 -38.15 -27.53 -18.35
C HIS A 184 -39.67 -27.52 -18.23
N LEU A 185 -40.29 -26.36 -18.39
CA LEU A 185 -41.73 -26.14 -18.29
C LEU A 185 -42.26 -25.62 -19.62
N THR A 186 -43.47 -26.02 -19.97
CA THR A 186 -44.21 -25.36 -21.05
C THR A 186 -44.62 -23.95 -20.63
N ASP A 187 -44.93 -23.07 -21.60
CA ASP A 187 -45.36 -21.69 -21.32
C ASP A 187 -46.58 -21.63 -20.38
N ALA A 188 -47.51 -22.58 -20.51
CA ALA A 188 -48.69 -22.66 -19.67
C ALA A 188 -48.35 -23.07 -18.22
N GLU A 189 -47.46 -24.05 -18.05
CA GLU A 189 -46.99 -24.47 -16.73
C GLU A 189 -46.15 -23.38 -16.06
N PHE A 190 -45.27 -22.72 -16.82
CA PHE A 190 -44.48 -21.60 -16.31
C PHE A 190 -45.37 -20.44 -15.87
N LYS A 191 -46.39 -20.08 -16.67
CA LYS A 191 -47.36 -19.06 -16.28
C LYS A 191 -48.11 -19.43 -15.00
N PHE A 192 -48.52 -20.69 -14.86
CA PHE A 192 -49.20 -21.17 -13.64
C PHE A 192 -48.27 -21.12 -12.41
N VAL A 193 -46.99 -21.47 -12.56
CA VAL A 193 -45.98 -21.33 -11.51
C VAL A 193 -45.82 -19.86 -11.10
N LEU A 194 -45.79 -18.93 -12.06
CA LEU A 194 -45.74 -17.49 -11.78
C LEU A 194 -47.00 -17.00 -11.06
N GLU A 195 -48.19 -17.46 -11.44
CA GLU A 195 -49.45 -17.10 -10.74
C GLU A 195 -49.46 -17.57 -9.27
N LEU A 196 -48.88 -18.74 -9.00
CA LEU A 196 -48.70 -19.23 -7.63
C LEU A 196 -47.68 -18.41 -6.83
N VAL A 197 -46.59 -17.98 -7.48
CA VAL A 197 -45.62 -17.06 -6.89
C VAL A 197 -46.27 -15.72 -6.55
N ASP A 198 -47.06 -15.16 -7.48
CA ASP A 198 -47.77 -13.89 -7.30
C ASP A 198 -48.86 -13.98 -6.20
N SER A 199 -49.36 -15.18 -5.92
CA SER A 199 -50.35 -15.47 -4.86
C SER A 199 -49.71 -15.83 -3.50
N ASP A 200 -48.41 -15.58 -3.31
CA ASP A 200 -47.63 -15.90 -2.11
C ASP A 200 -47.60 -17.41 -1.76
N ARG A 201 -47.67 -18.28 -2.78
CA ARG A 201 -47.63 -19.75 -2.64
C ARG A 201 -46.33 -20.34 -3.22
N ALA A 202 -45.20 -19.70 -2.94
CA ALA A 202 -43.89 -20.09 -3.46
C ALA A 202 -43.49 -21.54 -3.13
N GLY A 203 -43.85 -22.06 -1.95
CA GLY A 203 -43.59 -23.45 -1.59
C GLY A 203 -44.37 -24.46 -2.44
N MET A 204 -45.61 -24.15 -2.80
CA MET A 204 -46.41 -24.97 -3.71
C MET A 204 -45.88 -24.90 -5.14
N ALA A 205 -45.49 -23.71 -5.59
CA ALA A 205 -44.84 -23.49 -6.88
C ALA A 205 -43.53 -24.31 -7.00
N GLN A 206 -42.70 -24.35 -5.95
CA GLN A 206 -41.47 -25.15 -5.95
C GLN A 206 -41.73 -26.66 -6.04
N ASN A 207 -42.76 -27.16 -5.35
CA ASN A 207 -43.13 -28.57 -5.40
C ASN A 207 -43.64 -28.99 -6.79
N LEU A 208 -44.32 -28.10 -7.49
CA LEU A 208 -44.88 -28.35 -8.83
C LEU A 208 -43.82 -28.20 -9.94
N ALA A 209 -42.95 -27.19 -9.85
CA ALA A 209 -41.90 -26.94 -10.84
C ALA A 209 -40.73 -27.94 -10.74
N GLY A 210 -40.60 -28.63 -9.61
CA GLY A 210 -39.56 -29.63 -9.37
C GLY A 210 -38.18 -29.01 -9.03
N PRO A 211 -37.18 -29.85 -8.70
CA PRO A 211 -35.90 -29.40 -8.14
C PRO A 211 -35.00 -28.65 -9.14
N LYS A 212 -35.31 -28.71 -10.43
CA LYS A 212 -34.52 -28.04 -11.48
C LYS A 212 -34.87 -26.57 -11.65
N VAL A 213 -36.02 -26.14 -11.12
CA VAL A 213 -36.49 -24.75 -11.18
C VAL A 213 -36.26 -24.08 -9.84
N ALA A 214 -35.51 -22.98 -9.82
CA ALA A 214 -35.23 -22.22 -8.62
C ALA A 214 -36.33 -21.18 -8.36
N VAL A 215 -37.45 -21.61 -7.76
CA VAL A 215 -38.58 -20.72 -7.44
C VAL A 215 -38.22 -19.60 -6.46
N PRO A 216 -37.35 -19.80 -5.44
CA PRO A 216 -36.89 -18.70 -4.59
C PRO A 216 -36.22 -17.55 -5.35
N ALA A 217 -35.42 -17.88 -6.39
CA ALA A 217 -34.79 -16.87 -7.24
C ALA A 217 -35.81 -16.16 -8.13
N LEU A 218 -36.81 -16.90 -8.66
CA LEU A 218 -37.93 -16.30 -9.39
C LEU A 218 -38.70 -15.30 -8.55
N VAL A 219 -39.00 -15.63 -7.29
CA VAL A 219 -39.69 -14.74 -6.35
C VAL A 219 -38.85 -13.47 -6.12
N ALA A 220 -37.54 -13.62 -5.87
CA ALA A 220 -36.65 -12.50 -5.59
C ALA A 220 -36.52 -11.50 -6.76
N GLY A 221 -36.60 -11.97 -8.01
CA GLY A 221 -36.52 -11.11 -9.20
C GLY A 221 -37.85 -10.73 -9.85
N ARG A 222 -38.99 -11.24 -9.36
CA ARG A 222 -40.30 -11.19 -10.05
C ARG A 222 -40.76 -9.80 -10.48
N SER A 223 -40.42 -8.78 -9.70
CA SER A 223 -40.79 -7.37 -9.92
C SER A 223 -39.60 -6.48 -10.28
N LEU A 224 -38.42 -7.05 -10.54
CA LEU A 224 -37.20 -6.30 -10.76
C LEU A 224 -36.77 -6.42 -12.23
N ASN A 225 -36.67 -5.29 -12.92
CA ASN A 225 -36.04 -5.24 -14.22
C ASN A 225 -34.57 -4.90 -14.05
N TRP A 226 -33.69 -5.89 -14.20
CA TRP A 226 -32.25 -5.69 -14.00
C TRP A 226 -31.66 -4.64 -14.98
N ARG A 227 -32.21 -4.48 -16.20
CA ARG A 227 -31.72 -3.48 -17.17
C ARG A 227 -31.99 -2.07 -16.68
N ALA A 228 -33.22 -1.82 -16.21
CA ALA A 228 -33.59 -0.54 -15.63
C ALA A 228 -32.79 -0.25 -14.35
N LEU A 229 -32.61 -1.26 -13.49
CA LEU A 229 -31.75 -1.13 -12.30
C LEU A 229 -30.28 -0.87 -12.66
N ALA A 230 -29.78 -1.43 -13.75
CA ALA A 230 -28.42 -1.20 -14.23
C ALA A 230 -28.25 0.20 -14.82
N ASP A 231 -29.28 0.74 -15.49
CA ASP A 231 -29.31 2.13 -15.97
C ASP A 231 -29.34 3.11 -14.78
N GLU A 232 -30.23 2.91 -13.81
CA GLU A 232 -30.29 3.69 -12.58
C GLU A 232 -28.97 3.60 -11.80
N TRP A 233 -28.35 2.43 -11.75
CA TRP A 233 -27.05 2.23 -11.12
C TRP A 233 -25.93 3.00 -11.86
N ALA A 234 -25.97 3.05 -13.19
CA ALA A 234 -25.01 3.80 -14.01
C ALA A 234 -25.14 5.31 -13.85
N GLU A 235 -26.36 5.80 -13.64
CA GLU A 235 -26.63 7.22 -13.38
C GLU A 235 -26.30 7.64 -11.95
N ALA A 236 -26.59 6.78 -10.97
CA ALA A 236 -26.43 7.11 -9.56
C ALA A 236 -24.99 7.00 -9.04
N CYS A 237 -24.15 6.16 -9.65
CA CYS A 237 -22.78 5.97 -9.19
C CYS A 237 -21.80 6.97 -9.82
N GLY A 238 -20.86 7.48 -9.01
CA GLY A 238 -19.74 8.33 -9.47
C GLY A 238 -18.48 7.56 -9.88
N SER A 239 -18.49 6.23 -9.76
CA SER A 239 -17.37 5.34 -10.04
C SER A 239 -17.80 4.07 -10.78
N ARG A 240 -16.84 3.39 -11.42
CA ARG A 240 -17.07 2.10 -12.08
C ARG A 240 -17.41 1.01 -11.05
N GLY A 241 -18.47 0.26 -11.30
CA GLY A 241 -18.92 -0.88 -10.50
C GLY A 241 -19.00 -2.18 -11.30
N ALA A 242 -19.00 -3.32 -10.62
CA ALA A 242 -19.26 -4.62 -11.23
C ALA A 242 -19.98 -5.56 -10.25
N VAL A 243 -20.83 -6.42 -10.79
CA VAL A 243 -21.48 -7.54 -10.09
C VAL A 243 -21.25 -8.79 -10.91
N THR A 244 -20.73 -9.83 -10.28
CA THR A 244 -20.56 -11.16 -10.88
C THR A 244 -21.56 -12.14 -10.33
N LEU A 245 -22.20 -12.89 -11.20
CA LEU A 245 -23.13 -13.96 -10.89
C LEU A 245 -22.57 -15.28 -11.43
N ASP A 246 -22.41 -16.28 -10.56
CA ASP A 246 -22.09 -17.64 -10.96
C ASP A 246 -23.39 -18.42 -11.23
N THR A 247 -23.47 -19.01 -12.42
CA THR A 247 -24.68 -19.75 -12.86
C THR A 247 -24.53 -21.27 -12.80
N GLY A 248 -23.42 -21.73 -12.21
CA GLY A 248 -23.07 -23.14 -12.07
C GLY A 248 -22.29 -23.69 -13.26
N VAL A 249 -22.22 -25.02 -13.33
CA VAL A 249 -21.57 -25.76 -14.42
C VAL A 249 -22.66 -26.35 -15.31
N ASP A 250 -22.59 -26.05 -16.60
CA ASP A 250 -23.41 -26.72 -17.62
C ASP A 250 -22.55 -27.67 -18.47
N ALA A 251 -23.16 -28.30 -19.48
CA ALA A 251 -22.47 -29.23 -20.37
C ALA A 251 -21.29 -28.59 -21.14
N ALA A 252 -21.22 -27.26 -21.20
CA ALA A 252 -20.13 -26.49 -21.81
C ALA A 252 -19.13 -25.93 -20.78
N GLY A 253 -19.33 -26.17 -19.47
CA GLY A 253 -18.40 -25.79 -18.40
C GLY A 253 -19.00 -24.82 -17.37
N SER A 254 -18.16 -24.32 -16.47
CA SER A 254 -18.55 -23.29 -15.50
C SER A 254 -18.84 -21.96 -16.20
N ARG A 255 -20.00 -21.37 -15.90
CA ARG A 255 -20.40 -20.08 -16.47
C ARG A 255 -20.65 -19.03 -15.40
N SER A 256 -20.01 -17.89 -15.59
CA SER A 256 -20.20 -16.69 -14.78
C SER A 256 -20.59 -15.55 -15.69
N TYR A 257 -21.52 -14.72 -15.23
CA TYR A 257 -21.90 -13.48 -15.88
C TYR A 257 -21.41 -12.31 -15.04
N SER A 258 -20.96 -11.24 -15.69
CA SER A 258 -20.53 -10.01 -15.03
C SER A 258 -21.28 -8.85 -15.64
N LEU A 259 -22.02 -8.12 -14.81
CA LEU A 259 -22.56 -6.83 -15.18
C LEU A 259 -21.62 -5.75 -14.68
N THR A 260 -21.06 -4.99 -15.61
CA THR A 260 -20.19 -3.85 -15.31
C THR A 260 -20.92 -2.55 -15.62
N VAL A 261 -20.76 -1.58 -14.74
CA VAL A 261 -21.41 -0.27 -14.82
C VAL A 261 -20.36 0.81 -14.78
N GLN A 262 -20.47 1.78 -15.68
CA GLN A 262 -19.56 2.91 -15.74
C GLN A 262 -20.34 4.22 -15.86
N PRO A 263 -20.08 5.20 -14.97
CA PRO A 263 -20.76 6.49 -15.01
C PRO A 263 -20.56 7.16 -16.36
N GLY A 264 -21.64 7.61 -16.99
CA GLY A 264 -21.61 8.24 -18.32
C GLY A 264 -21.39 7.29 -19.51
N GLU A 265 -20.97 6.05 -19.28
CA GLU A 265 -20.75 5.01 -20.32
C GLU A 265 -21.66 3.78 -20.14
N GLY A 266 -22.71 3.92 -19.33
CA GLY A 266 -23.75 2.91 -19.10
C GLY A 266 -23.25 1.56 -18.58
N TRP A 267 -24.06 0.52 -18.79
CA TRP A 267 -23.76 -0.85 -18.37
C TRP A 267 -23.43 -1.79 -19.53
N VAL A 268 -22.65 -2.84 -19.22
CA VAL A 268 -22.24 -3.94 -20.12
C VAL A 268 -22.34 -5.27 -19.37
N LEU A 269 -23.08 -6.21 -19.93
CA LEU A 269 -23.20 -7.60 -19.48
C LEU A 269 -22.25 -8.48 -20.28
N SER A 270 -21.38 -9.20 -19.59
CA SER A 270 -20.37 -10.08 -20.17
C SER A 270 -20.48 -11.50 -19.62
N VAL A 271 -20.10 -12.50 -20.42
CA VAL A 271 -19.99 -13.90 -19.99
C VAL A 271 -18.53 -14.31 -19.89
N HIS A 272 -18.19 -15.09 -18.86
CA HIS A 272 -16.86 -15.66 -18.70
C HIS A 272 -16.75 -16.99 -19.43
N THR A 273 -15.93 -17.04 -20.49
CA THR A 273 -15.67 -18.24 -21.29
C THR A 273 -14.18 -18.31 -21.63
N ASP A 274 -13.56 -19.48 -21.45
CA ASP A 274 -12.13 -19.72 -21.74
C ASP A 274 -11.14 -18.72 -21.11
N GLN A 275 -11.38 -18.36 -19.84
CA GLN A 275 -10.58 -17.40 -19.06
C GLN A 275 -10.68 -15.94 -19.55
N GLN A 276 -11.71 -15.59 -20.32
CA GLN A 276 -11.95 -14.24 -20.81
C GLN A 276 -13.40 -13.83 -20.61
N TRP A 277 -13.61 -12.55 -20.34
CA TRP A 277 -14.95 -11.93 -20.33
C TRP A 277 -15.29 -11.48 -21.74
N ILE A 278 -16.44 -11.92 -22.25
CA ILE A 278 -16.94 -11.59 -23.58
C ILE A 278 -18.24 -10.80 -23.42
N PRO A 279 -18.29 -9.53 -23.86
CA PRO A 279 -19.53 -8.74 -23.84
C PRO A 279 -20.64 -9.39 -24.68
N LEU A 280 -21.86 -9.46 -24.11
CA LEU A 280 -23.06 -10.02 -24.74
C LEU A 280 -24.13 -8.98 -25.01
N GLU A 281 -24.37 -8.10 -24.04
CA GLU A 281 -25.41 -7.08 -24.08
C GLU A 281 -24.89 -5.80 -23.42
N ALA A 282 -25.32 -4.64 -23.89
CA ALA A 282 -24.98 -3.37 -23.29
C ALA A 282 -26.16 -2.39 -23.39
N SER A 283 -26.16 -1.40 -22.51
CA SER A 283 -26.97 -0.19 -22.66
C SER A 283 -26.61 0.58 -23.93
N ALA A 284 -27.49 1.51 -24.35
CA ALA A 284 -27.22 2.38 -25.50
C ALA A 284 -25.91 3.18 -25.32
N ALA A 285 -25.68 3.72 -24.12
CA ALA A 285 -24.44 4.45 -23.80
C ALA A 285 -23.20 3.53 -23.76
N GLY A 286 -23.36 2.28 -23.31
CA GLY A 286 -22.27 1.31 -23.19
C GLY A 286 -21.93 0.52 -24.45
N THR A 287 -22.72 0.65 -25.52
CA THR A 287 -22.58 -0.19 -26.73
C THR A 287 -21.23 0.00 -27.41
N ALA A 288 -20.74 1.24 -27.57
CA ALA A 288 -19.45 1.52 -28.19
C ALA A 288 -18.29 0.86 -27.43
N ARG A 289 -18.31 0.96 -26.10
CA ARG A 289 -17.34 0.32 -25.21
C ARG A 289 -17.39 -1.20 -25.31
N ALA A 290 -18.59 -1.77 -25.27
CA ALA A 290 -18.77 -3.21 -25.34
C ALA A 290 -18.28 -3.80 -26.67
N LEU A 291 -18.49 -3.09 -27.79
CA LEU A 291 -18.00 -3.51 -29.10
C LEU A 291 -16.46 -3.45 -29.17
N ALA A 292 -15.84 -2.37 -28.68
CA ALA A 292 -14.39 -2.23 -28.65
C ALA A 292 -13.73 -3.31 -27.78
N GLU A 293 -14.27 -3.56 -26.59
CA GLU A 293 -13.79 -4.63 -25.69
C GLU A 293 -13.94 -6.01 -26.34
N ARG A 294 -15.08 -6.26 -26.99
CA ARG A 294 -15.33 -7.52 -27.70
C ARG A 294 -14.38 -7.74 -28.87
N GLU A 295 -14.13 -6.72 -29.68
CA GLU A 295 -13.17 -6.79 -30.80
C GLU A 295 -11.77 -7.14 -30.29
N GLN A 296 -11.32 -6.50 -29.22
CA GLN A 296 -10.02 -6.76 -28.61
C GLN A 296 -9.92 -8.19 -28.05
N VAL A 297 -10.97 -8.69 -27.40
CA VAL A 297 -11.02 -10.06 -26.90
C VAL A 297 -10.99 -11.06 -28.05
N MET A 298 -11.79 -10.85 -29.10
CA MET A 298 -11.82 -11.73 -30.27
C MET A 298 -10.49 -11.73 -31.05
N LEU A 299 -9.82 -10.58 -31.16
CA LEU A 299 -8.49 -10.46 -31.73
C LEU A 299 -7.47 -11.29 -30.93
N THR A 300 -7.49 -11.16 -29.61
CA THR A 300 -6.61 -11.92 -28.72
C THR A 300 -6.84 -13.43 -28.85
N ARG A 301 -8.11 -13.85 -29.00
CA ARG A 301 -8.47 -15.25 -29.24
C ARG A 301 -7.98 -15.77 -30.59
N SER A 302 -8.13 -14.97 -31.64
CA SER A 302 -7.68 -15.36 -32.98
C SER A 302 -6.16 -15.50 -33.03
N GLN A 303 -5.43 -14.60 -32.39
CA GLN A 303 -3.97 -14.68 -32.23
C GLN A 303 -3.53 -15.92 -31.45
N ALA A 304 -4.33 -16.36 -30.49
CA ALA A 304 -4.11 -17.59 -29.73
C ALA A 304 -4.65 -18.87 -30.43
N ALA A 305 -5.13 -18.77 -31.67
CA ALA A 305 -5.74 -19.86 -32.43
C ALA A 305 -6.88 -20.62 -31.67
N LYS A 306 -7.58 -19.91 -30.78
CA LYS A 306 -8.70 -20.48 -30.02
C LYS A 306 -9.96 -20.56 -30.91
N PRO A 307 -10.77 -21.63 -30.80
CA PRO A 307 -12.04 -21.73 -31.53
C PRO A 307 -13.03 -20.63 -31.11
N ALA A 308 -14.07 -20.42 -31.93
CA ALA A 308 -15.13 -19.48 -31.59
C ALA A 308 -15.78 -19.86 -30.25
N PRO A 309 -15.92 -18.91 -29.31
CA PRO A 309 -16.46 -19.19 -27.98
C PRO A 309 -17.94 -19.56 -28.08
N TYR A 310 -18.35 -20.58 -27.32
CA TYR A 310 -19.76 -20.88 -27.16
C TYR A 310 -20.37 -19.98 -26.06
N LEU A 311 -21.11 -18.96 -26.49
CA LEU A 311 -21.63 -17.88 -25.62
C LEU A 311 -22.91 -18.24 -24.86
N GLY A 312 -23.48 -19.43 -25.09
CA GLY A 312 -24.51 -20.01 -24.24
C GLY A 312 -25.93 -19.45 -24.40
N ALA A 313 -26.84 -19.99 -23.58
CA ALA A 313 -28.30 -19.94 -23.76
C ALA A 313 -29.05 -19.00 -22.80
N VAL A 314 -28.43 -18.57 -21.69
CA VAL A 314 -29.12 -17.77 -20.66
C VAL A 314 -29.40 -16.36 -21.19
N PHE A 315 -28.35 -15.62 -21.53
CA PHE A 315 -28.51 -14.28 -22.09
C PHE A 315 -28.28 -14.30 -23.60
N PRO A 316 -29.15 -13.65 -24.39
CA PRO A 316 -28.94 -13.56 -25.83
C PRO A 316 -27.74 -12.65 -26.14
N ASP A 317 -26.95 -13.06 -27.11
CA ASP A 317 -25.88 -12.24 -27.66
C ASP A 317 -26.45 -11.15 -28.59
N LYS A 318 -26.82 -10.01 -27.99
CA LYS A 318 -27.40 -8.87 -28.73
C LYS A 318 -26.33 -8.07 -29.49
N LEU A 319 -25.07 -8.11 -29.04
CA LEU A 319 -23.98 -7.40 -29.71
C LEU A 319 -23.58 -8.03 -31.04
N ARG A 320 -23.83 -9.33 -31.25
CA ARG A 320 -23.61 -9.97 -32.56
C ARG A 320 -24.48 -9.38 -33.68
N ALA A 321 -25.65 -8.86 -33.37
CA ALA A 321 -26.53 -8.25 -34.37
C ALA A 321 -26.07 -6.86 -34.84
N LEU A 322 -25.05 -6.29 -34.17
CA LEU A 322 -24.53 -4.94 -34.41
C LEU A 322 -23.11 -4.93 -35.02
N LEU A 323 -22.49 -6.10 -35.17
CA LEU A 323 -21.21 -6.33 -35.86
C LEU A 323 -21.47 -6.74 -37.31
#